data_AF-A0AA95ZAF0-F1
#
_entry.id   AF-A0AA95ZAF0-F1
#
_cell.length_a   1.000
_cell.length_b   1.000
_cell.length_c   1.000
_cell.angle_alpha   90.00
_cell.angle_beta   90.00
_cell.angle_gamma   90.00
#
_symmetry.space_group_name_H-M   'P 1'
#
loop_
_entity.id
_entity.type
_entity.pdbx_description
1 polymer ?
#
loop_
_entity_poly.entity_id
_entity_poly.type
_entity_poly.pdbx_seq_one_letter_code
_entity_poly.pdbx_strand_id
1 'polypeptide(L)'
;MGFYGIDPPTVAKMLSLEVVTGGEAVVRGNGDCTVAGGNDDLMVVMVLAQRIGKQYADGNFIIASLENNSPSLLLLFPLGRLFRRSTAKCALNIEGQDITTRSANWKPSVWDSGYVQLLDADFAEEVQGLFHRERNQVAKLEFIDTVQRLGLGYHFKTEIKNTLGSIYNNTEDTQLSDNLYAASLRFRLLRQHGYNVPQDVLQRFINKKGSFSELLKKDVKGLLGLYEASFHGLEGETIVDEVWYFASKHLKDLNLNKRHELEARWFMDMYEKQQDMIPSLLRLAKLDFNLVQSIHKKEVSNMARWWAELGANKMALCRDRLVEYYFWCCVMVFEPQYTDFREMTTKLVSMITLIDDVYDAYGTLEELELLTDFIVRWDITYIDKLPLTIRAYFLALYNTTNEIGYWTMRERGINPIPYMRKVWADECKAYIKEARWHNMGIKPTLEEYVDNAVDSVGGVIVLLGSYFLTTDELTEEGLDYVSKIPSLHELARGDNVKALECYMNETGASEEAAREHVRHLMRETWTTMNRDVFEDCPYPGFGPFRSACFNMARASQCFYHCGDEHGLSEHETGIHIVLALFEPVPLD
;
A
#
# COMPACT_ATOMS: atom_id res chain seq x y z
N MET A 1 -17.12 -16.06 -34.43
CA MET A 1 -18.26 -15.46 -35.14
C MET A 1 -18.86 -14.44 -34.18
N GLY A 2 -18.73 -13.12 -34.26
CA GLY A 2 -18.35 -12.22 -35.34
C GLY A 2 -19.41 -11.11 -35.38
N PHE A 3 -19.22 -10.01 -34.64
CA PHE A 3 -19.82 -8.70 -34.94
C PHE A 3 -18.93 -7.58 -34.39
N TYR A 4 -18.40 -6.79 -35.32
CA TYR A 4 -17.74 -5.50 -35.16
C TYR A 4 -18.80 -4.39 -35.26
N GLY A 5 -18.56 -3.27 -34.57
CA GLY A 5 -18.82 -1.93 -35.12
C GLY A 5 -20.08 -1.20 -34.63
N ILE A 6 -19.91 -0.26 -33.71
CA ILE A 6 -20.64 1.02 -33.74
C ILE A 6 -19.63 2.15 -33.44
N ASP A 7 -19.52 3.05 -34.40
CA ASP A 7 -18.68 4.26 -34.44
C ASP A 7 -19.42 5.41 -33.72
N PRO A 8 -18.75 6.28 -32.93
CA PRO A 8 -19.39 7.38 -32.20
C PRO A 8 -19.45 8.66 -33.05
N PRO A 9 -20.49 8.80 -33.89
CA PRO A 9 -21.16 10.11 -34.02
C PRO A 9 -22.69 10.06 -34.27
N THR A 10 -23.41 9.04 -33.79
CA THR A 10 -24.89 8.93 -33.99
C THR A 10 -25.73 9.16 -32.72
N VAL A 11 -25.18 9.85 -31.71
CA VAL A 11 -25.98 10.38 -30.56
C VAL A 11 -26.08 11.91 -30.60
N ALA A 12 -25.48 12.56 -31.60
CA ALA A 12 -25.65 13.98 -31.86
C ALA A 12 -26.72 14.23 -32.94
N LYS A 13 -27.97 13.84 -32.68
CA LYS A 13 -29.17 14.34 -33.40
C LYS A 13 -30.46 13.83 -32.77
N MET A 14 -30.84 14.41 -31.63
CA MET A 14 -32.24 14.66 -31.23
C MET A 14 -32.25 15.58 -30.01
N LEU A 15 -31.54 16.72 -30.13
CA LEU A 15 -31.77 17.91 -29.34
C LEU A 15 -32.06 19.03 -30.33
N SER A 16 -33.34 19.29 -30.58
CA SER A 16 -33.79 20.60 -31.03
C SER A 16 -34.57 21.19 -29.86
N LEU A 17 -33.83 21.88 -29.00
CA LEU A 17 -34.36 22.80 -28.01
C LEU A 17 -34.90 24.01 -28.77
N GLU A 18 -36.22 24.09 -28.96
CA GLU A 18 -36.87 25.35 -29.26
C GLU A 18 -37.28 26.03 -27.96
N VAL A 19 -36.62 27.16 -27.68
CA VAL A 19 -36.96 28.07 -26.59
C VAL A 19 -38.19 28.87 -27.02
N VAL A 20 -39.34 28.59 -26.42
CA VAL A 20 -40.52 29.44 -26.52
C VAL A 20 -40.59 30.31 -25.26
N THR A 21 -40.71 31.61 -25.48
CA THR A 21 -40.81 32.67 -24.48
C THR A 21 -42.03 32.51 -23.57
N GLY A 22 -41.82 32.51 -22.25
CA GLY A 22 -42.88 32.47 -21.24
C GLY A 22 -42.65 31.30 -20.29
N GLY A 23 -42.16 31.58 -19.09
CA GLY A 23 -41.73 30.58 -18.13
C GLY A 23 -42.85 29.66 -17.66
N GLU A 24 -42.90 28.46 -18.22
CA GLU A 24 -43.50 27.24 -17.67
C GLU A 24 -43.07 26.07 -18.57
N ALA A 25 -42.35 25.09 -18.02
CA ALA A 25 -42.02 23.86 -18.74
C ALA A 25 -43.23 22.91 -18.65
N VAL A 26 -44.02 22.82 -19.72
CA VAL A 26 -45.11 21.85 -19.85
C VAL A 26 -44.62 20.67 -20.67
N VAL A 27 -44.54 19.49 -20.07
CA VAL A 27 -44.35 18.22 -20.79
C VAL A 27 -45.71 17.80 -21.35
N ARG A 28 -45.90 17.90 -22.67
CA ARG A 28 -47.02 17.25 -23.38
C ARG A 28 -46.47 16.05 -24.15
N GLY A 29 -46.93 14.85 -23.79
CA GLY A 29 -46.75 13.67 -24.62
C GLY A 29 -47.76 13.69 -25.76
N ASN A 30 -47.30 13.50 -27.00
CA ASN A 30 -48.16 13.07 -28.09
C ASN A 30 -48.09 11.54 -28.16
N GLY A 31 -49.27 10.90 -28.11
CA GLY A 31 -49.49 9.45 -28.26
C GLY A 31 -49.10 8.94 -29.65
N ASP A 32 -49.30 7.68 -30.03
CA ASP A 32 -50.02 6.53 -29.49
C ASP A 32 -49.25 5.29 -29.97
N CYS A 33 -49.19 4.21 -29.17
CA CYS A 33 -49.16 2.84 -29.71
C CYS A 33 -49.34 1.80 -28.58
N THR A 34 -50.59 1.35 -28.50
CA THR A 34 -51.12 0.05 -28.04
C THR A 34 -50.18 -0.97 -27.38
N VAL A 35 -50.59 -1.34 -26.16
CA VAL A 35 -50.19 -2.47 -25.33
C VAL A 35 -50.39 -3.82 -26.04
N ALA A 36 -49.37 -4.69 -26.00
CA ALA A 36 -49.54 -6.14 -26.04
C ALA A 36 -48.34 -6.87 -25.38
N GLY A 37 -48.55 -7.33 -24.14
CA GLY A 37 -47.98 -8.60 -23.66
C GLY A 37 -46.66 -8.57 -22.89
N GLY A 38 -46.76 -8.77 -21.56
CA GLY A 38 -45.88 -9.74 -20.87
C GLY A 38 -44.90 -9.20 -19.82
N ASN A 39 -45.42 -9.06 -18.59
CA ASN A 39 -44.76 -9.21 -17.28
C ASN A 39 -43.58 -8.31 -16.85
N ASP A 40 -43.80 -7.77 -15.65
CA ASP A 40 -42.82 -7.36 -14.64
C ASP A 40 -42.07 -6.04 -14.86
N ASP A 41 -42.74 -4.92 -14.59
CA ASP A 41 -42.10 -3.71 -14.06
C ASP A 41 -43.12 -2.80 -13.35
N LEU A 42 -43.41 -3.14 -12.09
CA LEU A 42 -44.17 -2.28 -11.17
C LEU A 42 -43.70 -2.50 -9.71
N MET A 43 -42.38 -2.55 -9.53
CA MET A 43 -41.71 -2.69 -8.23
C MET A 43 -40.42 -1.86 -8.12
N VAL A 44 -40.38 -0.65 -8.71
CA VAL A 44 -39.21 0.25 -8.59
C VAL A 44 -39.55 1.61 -7.94
N VAL A 45 -40.81 1.90 -7.60
CA VAL A 45 -41.16 3.18 -6.94
C VAL A 45 -41.70 3.02 -5.50
N MET A 46 -41.74 1.80 -4.96
CA MET A 46 -42.15 1.57 -3.55
C MET A 46 -41.13 0.85 -2.65
N VAL A 47 -39.94 0.49 -3.16
CA VAL A 47 -38.86 -0.07 -2.31
C VAL A 47 -37.79 0.97 -1.92
N LEU A 48 -37.80 2.15 -2.54
CA LEU A 48 -36.99 3.30 -2.10
C LEU A 48 -37.64 4.13 -0.97
N ALA A 49 -38.92 3.89 -0.66
CA ALA A 49 -39.63 4.54 0.46
C ALA A 49 -39.68 3.71 1.75
N GLN A 50 -39.13 2.48 1.76
CA GLN A 50 -39.02 1.63 2.96
C GLN A 50 -37.58 1.39 3.44
N ARG A 51 -36.58 2.06 2.85
CA ARG A 51 -35.18 2.01 3.34
C ARG A 51 -34.63 3.34 3.88
N ILE A 52 -35.44 4.39 3.89
CA ILE A 52 -35.13 5.68 4.54
C ILE A 52 -35.93 5.87 5.85
N GLY A 53 -36.88 4.98 6.16
CA GLY A 53 -37.67 4.98 7.39
C GLY A 53 -37.17 4.04 8.49
N LYS A 54 -35.85 3.84 8.63
CA LYS A 54 -35.26 3.05 9.72
C LYS A 54 -33.86 3.53 10.15
N GLN A 55 -33.72 4.83 10.32
CA GLN A 55 -32.80 5.48 11.25
C GLN A 55 -33.53 6.78 11.64
N TYR A 56 -33.45 7.21 12.89
CA TYR A 56 -34.25 8.29 13.49
C TYR A 56 -35.65 7.89 13.98
N ALA A 57 -35.68 6.95 14.91
CA ALA A 57 -36.61 7.03 16.03
C ALA A 57 -35.80 7.53 17.24
N ASP A 58 -35.85 8.84 17.49
CA ASP A 58 -36.08 9.44 18.80
C ASP A 58 -35.80 10.95 18.76
N GLY A 59 -36.85 11.73 19.00
CA GLY A 59 -36.75 13.01 19.73
C GLY A 59 -36.63 14.32 18.95
N ASN A 60 -37.80 14.91 18.67
CA ASN A 60 -38.11 16.36 18.64
C ASN A 60 -37.73 17.21 17.41
N PHE A 61 -38.70 17.38 16.52
CA PHE A 61 -38.85 18.60 15.69
C PHE A 61 -40.00 19.47 16.22
N ILE A 62 -39.78 20.79 16.25
CA ILE A 62 -40.83 21.81 16.22
C ILE A 62 -40.92 22.33 14.79
N ILE A 63 -42.13 22.33 14.23
CA ILE A 63 -42.50 22.86 12.92
C ILE A 63 -42.69 24.38 13.03
N ALA A 64 -42.15 25.14 12.07
CA ALA A 64 -42.64 26.49 11.78
C ALA A 64 -42.91 26.61 10.26
N SER A 65 -44.19 26.77 9.95
CA SER A 65 -44.76 27.08 8.64
C SER A 65 -44.52 28.55 8.29
N LEU A 66 -44.26 28.86 7.01
CA LEU A 66 -44.45 30.20 6.45
C LEU A 66 -45.06 30.10 5.05
N GLU A 67 -46.31 30.57 4.94
CA GLU A 67 -47.05 30.82 3.71
C GLU A 67 -46.75 32.24 3.14
N ASN A 68 -46.77 32.32 1.80
CA ASN A 68 -47.19 33.43 0.91
C ASN A 68 -46.54 34.84 0.98
N ASN A 69 -45.84 35.20 -0.11
CA ASN A 69 -46.12 36.31 -1.08
C ASN A 69 -44.84 36.90 -1.71
N SER A 70 -44.76 36.90 -3.05
CA SER A 70 -43.72 37.55 -3.89
C SER A 70 -43.90 39.09 -3.98
N PRO A 71 -43.16 39.88 -4.81
CA PRO A 71 -41.86 39.68 -5.52
C PRO A 71 -40.87 40.89 -5.39
N SER A 72 -39.61 40.76 -5.84
CA SER A 72 -38.91 41.73 -6.74
C SER A 72 -37.41 41.41 -7.00
N LEU A 73 -37.03 41.47 -8.28
CA LEU A 73 -35.71 41.30 -8.90
C LEU A 73 -34.61 42.30 -8.46
N LEU A 74 -33.33 41.88 -8.59
CA LEU A 74 -32.33 42.58 -9.42
C LEU A 74 -31.08 41.71 -9.70
N LEU A 75 -30.96 41.29 -10.96
CA LEU A 75 -29.73 40.82 -11.61
C LEU A 75 -28.84 42.03 -11.95
N LEU A 76 -27.52 41.90 -11.82
CA LEU A 76 -26.49 42.59 -12.64
C LEU A 76 -25.09 41.98 -12.38
N PHE A 77 -24.57 41.21 -13.33
CA PHE A 77 -23.14 41.17 -13.70
C PHE A 77 -22.99 42.12 -14.93
N PRO A 78 -21.80 42.64 -15.36
CA PRO A 78 -20.48 41.99 -15.30
C PRO A 78 -19.21 42.91 -15.22
N LEU A 79 -18.03 42.29 -15.39
CA LEU A 79 -16.73 42.79 -15.90
C LEU A 79 -15.65 43.27 -14.89
N GLY A 80 -14.73 42.35 -14.60
CA GLY A 80 -13.29 42.45 -14.87
C GLY A 80 -12.51 43.71 -14.50
N ARG A 81 -11.58 43.56 -13.52
CA ARG A 81 -10.20 44.08 -13.58
C ARG A 81 -9.34 43.51 -12.44
N LEU A 82 -8.18 42.98 -12.84
CA LEU A 82 -6.90 42.91 -12.12
C LEU A 82 -6.89 43.48 -10.69
N PHE A 83 -6.64 42.65 -9.68
CA PHE A 83 -5.91 43.10 -8.50
C PHE A 83 -4.94 42.03 -7.96
N ARG A 84 -3.74 42.53 -7.65
CA ARG A 84 -2.53 41.86 -7.22
C ARG A 84 -2.71 41.14 -5.88
N ARG A 85 -1.97 40.03 -5.73
CA ARG A 85 -1.65 39.39 -4.45
C ARG A 85 -1.19 40.45 -3.44
N SER A 86 -1.86 40.50 -2.29
CA SER A 86 -1.42 41.19 -1.09
C SER A 86 -1.51 40.18 0.06
N THR A 87 -0.40 39.50 0.32
CA THR A 87 -0.18 38.78 1.58
C THR A 87 0.18 39.81 2.65
N ALA A 88 -0.67 39.96 3.66
CA ALA A 88 -0.37 40.77 4.83
C ALA A 88 0.72 40.08 5.65
N LYS A 89 1.95 40.60 5.57
CA LYS A 89 3.02 40.32 6.54
C LYS A 89 2.86 41.27 7.73
N CYS A 90 2.66 40.72 8.92
CA CYS A 90 2.79 41.48 10.16
C CYS A 90 4.28 41.76 10.36
N ALA A 91 4.69 43.03 10.28
CA ALA A 91 6.05 43.48 10.50
C ALA A 91 6.25 43.77 12.00
N LEU A 92 7.09 42.98 12.67
CA LEU A 92 7.75 43.38 13.91
C LEU A 92 9.12 43.95 13.53
N ASN A 93 9.30 45.25 13.77
CA ASN A 93 10.59 45.93 13.69
C ASN A 93 11.48 45.44 14.83
N ILE A 94 12.57 44.75 14.48
CA ILE A 94 13.74 44.62 15.36
C ILE A 94 14.92 45.15 14.55
N GLU A 95 15.42 46.32 14.95
CA GLU A 95 16.63 46.93 14.40
C GLU A 95 17.87 46.12 14.85
N GLY A 96 18.74 45.82 13.87
CA GLY A 96 20.19 45.76 14.04
C GLY A 96 20.79 44.78 15.04
N GLN A 97 20.82 43.48 14.69
CA GLN A 97 21.94 42.62 15.07
C GLN A 97 22.41 41.82 13.86
N ASP A 98 23.71 41.92 13.61
CA ASP A 98 24.46 41.27 12.53
C ASP A 98 24.47 39.75 12.77
N ILE A 99 23.44 39.04 12.31
CA ILE A 99 23.42 37.57 12.33
C ILE A 99 24.19 37.10 11.10
N THR A 100 25.46 36.77 11.29
CA THR A 100 26.21 35.93 10.37
C THR A 100 25.49 34.59 10.25
N THR A 101 24.63 34.45 9.24
CA THR A 101 24.02 33.17 8.89
C THR A 101 25.13 32.22 8.46
N ARG A 102 25.38 31.17 9.24
CA ARG A 102 26.17 30.02 8.79
C ARG A 102 25.40 29.33 7.67
N SER A 103 25.76 29.62 6.42
CA SER A 103 25.45 28.74 5.30
C SER A 103 26.15 27.41 5.59
N ALA A 104 25.38 26.34 5.74
CA ALA A 104 25.95 25.01 5.61
C ALA A 104 26.42 24.91 4.16
N ASN A 105 27.73 25.04 3.94
CA ASN A 105 28.41 24.88 2.66
C ASN A 105 28.27 23.43 2.16
N TRP A 106 27.04 22.98 1.89
CA TRP A 106 26.78 21.73 1.22
C TRP A 106 27.33 21.86 -0.20
N LYS A 107 28.28 21.01 -0.55
CA LYS A 107 28.71 20.87 -1.95
C LYS A 107 27.47 20.49 -2.77
N PRO A 108 27.26 21.07 -3.95
CA PRO A 108 26.25 20.59 -4.88
C PRO A 108 26.40 19.09 -5.10
N SER A 109 25.30 18.41 -5.43
CA SER A 109 25.34 17.04 -5.94
C SER A 109 26.45 16.92 -6.98
N VAL A 110 27.30 15.90 -6.86
CA VAL A 110 28.34 15.59 -7.86
C VAL A 110 27.69 15.18 -9.19
N TRP A 111 26.39 14.89 -9.17
CA TRP A 111 25.59 14.43 -10.29
C TRP A 111 24.84 15.60 -10.94
N ASP A 112 25.25 15.96 -12.16
CA ASP A 112 24.39 16.69 -13.09
C ASP A 112 23.28 15.75 -13.55
N SER A 113 22.02 16.09 -13.24
CA SER A 113 20.85 15.27 -13.56
C SER A 113 20.71 15.00 -15.05
N GLY A 114 21.17 15.92 -15.92
CA GLY A 114 21.16 15.72 -17.37
C GLY A 114 22.21 14.70 -17.84
N TYR A 115 23.39 14.69 -17.21
CA TYR A 115 24.48 13.78 -17.56
C TYR A 115 24.23 12.34 -17.08
N VAL A 116 23.60 12.17 -15.90
CA VAL A 116 23.17 10.84 -15.42
C VAL A 116 22.09 10.26 -16.32
N GLN A 117 21.09 11.05 -16.74
CA GLN A 117 20.03 10.59 -17.64
C GLN A 117 20.54 10.13 -19.01
N LEU A 118 21.59 10.78 -19.55
CA LEU A 118 22.20 10.39 -20.83
C LEU A 118 23.00 9.09 -20.73
N LEU A 119 23.78 8.91 -19.67
CA LEU A 119 24.53 7.66 -19.44
C LEU A 119 23.61 6.49 -19.10
N ASP A 120 22.54 6.76 -18.36
CA ASP A 120 21.48 5.80 -18.04
C ASP A 120 20.83 5.24 -19.31
N ALA A 121 20.56 6.09 -20.31
CA ALA A 121 19.97 5.67 -21.59
C ALA A 121 20.85 4.68 -22.37
N ASP A 122 22.15 4.94 -22.49
CA ASP A 122 23.08 4.06 -23.22
C ASP A 122 23.16 2.66 -22.59
N PHE A 123 23.27 2.59 -21.25
CA PHE A 123 23.29 1.31 -20.53
C PHE A 123 21.92 0.62 -20.55
N ALA A 124 20.83 1.37 -20.45
CA ALA A 124 19.49 0.83 -20.55
C ALA A 124 19.21 0.21 -21.92
N GLU A 125 19.64 0.84 -23.02
CA GLU A 125 19.54 0.27 -24.37
C GLU A 125 20.36 -1.01 -24.51
N GLU A 126 21.57 -1.05 -23.95
CA GLU A 126 22.40 -2.26 -23.95
C GLU A 126 21.72 -3.41 -23.20
N VAL A 127 21.21 -3.15 -22.00
CA VAL A 127 20.50 -4.12 -21.15
C VAL A 127 19.20 -4.58 -21.81
N GLN A 128 18.46 -3.67 -22.45
CA GLN A 128 17.27 -4.00 -23.24
C GLN A 128 17.63 -4.98 -24.38
N GLY A 129 18.76 -4.76 -25.05
CA GLY A 129 19.28 -5.67 -26.07
C GLY A 129 19.57 -7.08 -25.55
N LEU A 130 19.92 -7.25 -24.28
CA LEU A 130 20.21 -8.56 -23.68
C LEU A 130 18.96 -9.43 -23.53
N PHE A 131 17.78 -8.84 -23.28
CA PHE A 131 16.50 -9.59 -23.24
C PHE A 131 16.22 -10.35 -24.55
N HIS A 132 16.67 -9.81 -25.68
CA HIS A 132 16.42 -10.39 -27.01
C HIS A 132 17.51 -11.34 -27.49
N ARG A 133 18.75 -11.24 -26.98
CA ARG A 133 19.89 -12.04 -27.44
C ARG A 133 19.89 -13.44 -26.89
N GLU A 134 19.51 -13.61 -25.62
CA GLU A 134 19.52 -14.92 -24.98
C GLU A 134 18.43 -15.82 -25.59
N ARG A 135 18.78 -17.09 -25.85
CA ARG A 135 17.85 -18.09 -26.40
C ARG A 135 17.52 -19.19 -25.40
N ASN A 136 18.40 -19.43 -24.43
CA ASN A 136 18.18 -20.39 -23.36
C ASN A 136 17.12 -19.84 -22.38
N GLN A 137 16.09 -20.64 -22.09
CA GLN A 137 15.00 -20.21 -21.22
C GLN A 137 15.42 -20.03 -19.76
N VAL A 138 16.30 -20.90 -19.23
CA VAL A 138 16.81 -20.78 -17.85
C VAL A 138 17.61 -19.49 -17.71
N ALA A 139 18.50 -19.21 -18.66
CA ALA A 139 19.28 -17.98 -18.66
C ALA A 139 18.39 -16.72 -18.75
N LYS A 140 17.29 -16.76 -19.50
CA LYS A 140 16.30 -15.67 -19.51
C LYS A 140 15.64 -15.46 -18.14
N LEU A 141 15.27 -16.54 -17.46
CA LEU A 141 14.69 -16.48 -16.13
C LEU A 141 15.72 -15.95 -15.11
N GLU A 142 16.95 -16.43 -15.15
CA GLU A 142 18.06 -15.95 -14.30
C GLU A 142 18.33 -14.45 -14.55
N PHE A 143 18.30 -14.02 -15.81
CA PHE A 143 18.46 -12.61 -16.17
C PHE A 143 17.32 -11.74 -15.64
N ILE A 144 16.06 -12.16 -15.82
CA ILE A 144 14.89 -11.47 -15.26
C ILE A 144 15.01 -11.36 -13.73
N ASP A 145 15.33 -12.46 -13.05
CA ASP A 145 15.51 -12.49 -11.60
C ASP A 145 16.59 -11.51 -11.15
N THR A 146 17.72 -11.49 -11.86
CA THR A 146 18.84 -10.57 -11.60
C THR A 146 18.42 -9.11 -11.78
N VAL A 147 17.73 -8.77 -12.88
CA VAL A 147 17.23 -7.41 -13.13
C VAL A 147 16.26 -6.96 -12.04
N GLN A 148 15.34 -7.84 -11.60
CA GLN A 148 14.39 -7.52 -10.54
C GLN A 148 15.09 -7.33 -9.19
N ARG A 149 15.99 -8.24 -8.81
CA ARG A 149 16.74 -8.18 -7.54
C ARG A 149 17.70 -7.01 -7.46
N LEU A 150 18.20 -6.51 -8.59
CA LEU A 150 19.00 -5.28 -8.65
C LEU A 150 18.16 -4.00 -8.53
N GLY A 151 16.83 -4.09 -8.40
CA GLY A 151 15.93 -2.95 -8.31
C GLY A 151 15.58 -2.31 -9.66
N LEU A 152 16.00 -2.89 -10.78
CA LEU A 152 15.81 -2.32 -12.12
C LEU A 152 14.51 -2.79 -12.81
N GLY A 153 13.74 -3.67 -12.19
CA GLY A 153 12.55 -4.28 -12.80
C GLY A 153 11.50 -3.28 -13.29
N TYR A 154 11.42 -2.08 -12.69
CA TYR A 154 10.45 -1.07 -13.08
C TYR A 154 10.77 -0.36 -14.40
N HIS A 155 12.04 -0.38 -14.84
CA HIS A 155 12.47 0.13 -16.15
C HIS A 155 12.15 -0.82 -17.30
N PHE A 156 12.17 -2.12 -17.03
CA PHE A 156 12.06 -3.18 -18.05
C PHE A 156 10.73 -3.96 -17.99
N LYS A 157 9.64 -3.32 -17.53
CA LYS A 157 8.33 -3.98 -17.32
C LYS A 157 7.83 -4.67 -18.60
N THR A 158 7.98 -4.01 -19.75
CA THR A 158 7.51 -4.52 -21.04
C THR A 158 8.34 -5.72 -21.50
N GLU A 159 9.67 -5.62 -21.41
CA GLU A 159 10.62 -6.67 -21.77
C GLU A 159 10.42 -7.92 -20.91
N ILE A 160 10.28 -7.73 -19.60
CA ILE A 160 10.01 -8.82 -18.64
C ILE A 160 8.69 -9.50 -18.99
N LYS A 161 7.61 -8.74 -19.16
CA LYS A 161 6.28 -9.28 -19.51
C LYS A 161 6.32 -10.07 -20.82
N ASN A 162 6.93 -9.52 -21.87
CA ASN A 162 7.03 -10.19 -23.18
C ASN A 162 7.86 -11.48 -23.09
N THR A 163 8.97 -11.44 -22.36
CA THR A 163 9.85 -12.60 -22.20
C THR A 163 9.19 -13.71 -21.40
N LEU A 164 8.54 -13.38 -20.27
CA LEU A 164 7.78 -14.35 -19.48
C LEU A 164 6.59 -14.92 -20.26
N GLY A 165 5.87 -14.11 -21.02
CA GLY A 165 4.79 -14.57 -21.90
C GLY A 165 5.28 -15.57 -22.96
N SER A 166 6.47 -15.34 -23.53
CA SER A 166 7.09 -16.30 -24.44
C SER A 166 7.48 -17.60 -23.76
N ILE A 167 7.96 -17.57 -22.52
CA ILE A 167 8.36 -18.75 -21.74
C ILE A 167 7.11 -19.54 -21.30
N TYR A 168 6.04 -18.84 -20.91
CA TYR A 168 4.77 -19.46 -20.52
C TYR A 168 4.15 -20.27 -21.66
N ASN A 169 4.14 -19.71 -22.86
CA ASN A 169 3.53 -20.32 -24.05
C ASN A 169 4.40 -21.42 -24.70
N ASN A 170 5.64 -21.63 -24.26
CA ASN A 170 6.51 -22.65 -24.82
C ASN A 170 6.27 -24.01 -24.12
N THR A 171 5.81 -25.01 -24.88
CA THR A 171 5.43 -26.34 -24.38
C THR A 171 6.52 -27.41 -24.54
N GLU A 172 7.67 -27.11 -25.17
CA GLU A 172 8.70 -28.11 -25.51
C GLU A 172 9.67 -28.45 -24.36
N ASP A 173 9.36 -27.99 -23.16
CA ASP A 173 10.36 -27.66 -22.15
C ASP A 173 10.72 -28.80 -21.17
N THR A 174 10.95 -29.98 -21.73
CA THR A 174 11.35 -31.18 -20.98
C THR A 174 12.62 -30.95 -20.13
N GLN A 175 13.52 -30.05 -20.51
CA GLN A 175 14.79 -29.77 -19.81
C GLN A 175 14.65 -28.89 -18.55
N LEU A 176 13.80 -27.85 -18.55
CA LEU A 176 13.53 -27.05 -17.35
C LEU A 176 12.83 -27.85 -16.26
N SER A 177 12.17 -28.92 -16.69
CA SER A 177 11.33 -29.77 -15.87
C SER A 177 12.10 -30.74 -14.98
N ASP A 178 13.38 -31.05 -15.28
CA ASP A 178 14.19 -32.02 -14.51
C ASP A 178 15.15 -31.37 -13.50
N ASN A 179 15.44 -30.08 -13.66
CA ASN A 179 16.32 -29.33 -12.75
C ASN A 179 15.49 -28.61 -11.68
N LEU A 180 15.77 -28.89 -10.39
CA LEU A 180 15.01 -28.33 -9.26
C LEU A 180 15.03 -26.80 -9.25
N TYR A 181 16.22 -26.21 -9.41
CA TYR A 181 16.38 -24.76 -9.43
C TYR A 181 15.60 -24.13 -10.59
N ALA A 182 15.76 -24.66 -11.81
CA ALA A 182 15.14 -24.11 -13.01
C ALA A 182 13.60 -24.18 -12.93
N ALA A 183 13.05 -25.33 -12.50
CA ALA A 183 11.61 -25.50 -12.31
C ALA A 183 11.05 -24.54 -11.25
N SER A 184 11.76 -24.38 -10.13
CA SER A 184 11.35 -23.50 -9.04
C SER A 184 11.38 -22.03 -9.46
N LEU A 185 12.46 -21.60 -10.14
CA LEU A 185 12.59 -20.23 -10.65
C LEU A 185 11.50 -19.92 -11.68
N ARG A 186 11.23 -20.84 -12.61
CA ARG A 186 10.16 -20.71 -13.60
C ARG A 186 8.79 -20.58 -12.90
N PHE A 187 8.50 -21.45 -11.94
CA PHE A 187 7.25 -21.40 -11.17
C PHE A 187 7.08 -20.06 -10.45
N ARG A 188 8.13 -19.62 -9.72
CA ARG A 188 8.14 -18.35 -8.99
C ARG A 188 7.88 -17.17 -9.90
N LEU A 189 8.71 -16.96 -10.92
CA LEU A 189 8.63 -15.79 -11.78
C LEU A 189 7.32 -15.74 -12.58
N LEU A 190 6.83 -16.87 -13.07
CA LEU A 190 5.55 -16.90 -13.77
C LEU A 190 4.38 -16.54 -12.84
N ARG A 191 4.29 -17.14 -11.64
CA ARG A 191 3.21 -16.82 -10.70
C ARG A 191 3.27 -15.40 -10.17
N GLN A 192 4.48 -14.89 -9.89
CA GLN A 192 4.69 -13.50 -9.47
C GLN A 192 4.14 -12.50 -10.50
N HIS A 193 4.13 -12.86 -11.79
CA HIS A 193 3.61 -12.04 -12.89
C HIS A 193 2.18 -12.45 -13.33
N GLY A 194 1.47 -13.22 -12.52
CA GLY A 194 0.06 -13.58 -12.74
C GLY A 194 -0.19 -14.71 -13.73
N TYR A 195 0.84 -15.44 -14.15
CA TYR A 195 0.66 -16.62 -15.01
C TYR A 195 0.26 -17.84 -14.18
N ASN A 196 -0.86 -18.48 -14.56
CA ASN A 196 -1.34 -19.67 -13.88
C ASN A 196 -0.47 -20.89 -14.21
N VAL A 197 0.38 -21.28 -13.26
CA VAL A 197 1.24 -22.47 -13.33
C VAL A 197 0.79 -23.45 -12.24
N PRO A 198 0.42 -24.71 -12.57
CA PRO A 198 -0.09 -25.67 -11.59
C PRO A 198 1.00 -26.16 -10.63
N GLN A 199 0.65 -26.44 -9.37
CA GLN A 199 1.56 -27.02 -8.36
C GLN A 199 2.18 -28.36 -8.77
N ASP A 200 1.55 -29.12 -9.66
CA ASP A 200 2.00 -30.42 -10.17
C ASP A 200 3.41 -30.37 -10.78
N VAL A 201 3.86 -29.19 -11.22
CA VAL A 201 5.24 -29.03 -11.70
C VAL A 201 6.27 -29.29 -10.61
N LEU A 202 5.91 -29.11 -9.33
CA LEU A 202 6.77 -29.37 -8.17
C LEU A 202 6.65 -30.82 -7.65
N GLN A 203 5.52 -31.50 -7.92
CA GLN A 203 5.26 -32.88 -7.48
C GLN A 203 6.35 -33.87 -7.90
N ARG A 204 6.97 -33.63 -9.06
CA ARG A 204 8.05 -34.47 -9.60
C ARG A 204 9.27 -34.59 -8.69
N PHE A 205 9.48 -33.62 -7.79
CA PHE A 205 10.60 -33.61 -6.85
C PHE A 205 10.27 -34.33 -5.54
N ILE A 206 9.01 -34.74 -5.37
CA ILE A 206 8.50 -35.50 -4.23
C ILE A 206 8.45 -36.98 -4.63
N ASN A 207 9.05 -37.85 -3.82
CA ASN A 207 9.05 -39.29 -4.06
C ASN A 207 7.68 -39.92 -3.76
N LYS A 208 7.46 -41.17 -4.18
CA LYS A 208 6.19 -41.91 -4.01
C LYS A 208 5.77 -42.14 -2.54
N LYS A 209 6.65 -41.86 -1.56
CA LYS A 209 6.35 -41.93 -0.12
C LYS A 209 5.98 -40.54 0.45
N GLY A 210 5.81 -39.52 -0.39
CA GLY A 210 5.56 -38.14 0.06
C GLY A 210 6.80 -37.47 0.66
N SER A 211 8.00 -37.93 0.32
CA SER A 211 9.26 -37.43 0.89
C SER A 211 10.19 -36.92 -0.22
N PHE A 212 10.94 -35.86 0.02
CA PHE A 212 11.92 -35.40 -0.96
C PHE A 212 13.13 -36.33 -1.01
N SER A 213 13.73 -36.47 -2.19
CA SER A 213 14.94 -37.28 -2.37
C SER A 213 16.11 -36.72 -1.54
N GLU A 214 16.88 -37.60 -0.89
CA GLU A 214 18.14 -37.24 -0.18
C GLU A 214 19.16 -36.55 -1.10
N LEU A 215 19.06 -36.75 -2.42
CA LEU A 215 19.91 -36.07 -3.41
C LEU A 215 19.60 -34.57 -3.52
N LEU A 216 18.34 -34.17 -3.31
CA LEU A 216 17.92 -32.77 -3.37
C LEU A 216 18.46 -31.97 -2.18
N LYS A 217 18.76 -32.64 -1.06
CA LYS A 217 19.39 -32.00 0.11
C LYS A 217 20.79 -31.43 -0.17
N LYS A 218 21.45 -31.92 -1.22
CA LYS A 218 22.80 -31.49 -1.63
C LYS A 218 22.76 -30.31 -2.60
N ASP A 219 21.62 -30.07 -3.26
CA ASP A 219 21.43 -28.96 -4.18
C ASP A 219 20.92 -27.73 -3.43
N VAL A 220 21.84 -26.99 -2.79
CA VAL A 220 21.51 -25.80 -2.00
C VAL A 220 20.85 -24.71 -2.86
N LYS A 221 21.31 -24.52 -4.11
CA LYS A 221 20.73 -23.54 -5.04
C LYS A 221 19.30 -23.93 -5.41
N GLY A 222 19.06 -25.22 -5.69
CA GLY A 222 17.72 -25.76 -5.94
C GLY A 222 16.80 -25.66 -4.72
N LEU A 223 17.28 -25.97 -3.51
CA LEU A 223 16.50 -25.84 -2.27
C LEU A 223 16.09 -24.41 -1.98
N LEU A 224 17.00 -23.45 -2.18
CA LEU A 224 16.69 -22.03 -2.00
C LEU A 224 15.65 -21.57 -3.02
N GLY A 225 15.84 -21.92 -4.30
CA GLY A 225 14.85 -21.60 -5.34
C GLY A 225 13.49 -22.22 -5.03
N LEU A 226 13.46 -23.45 -4.52
CA LEU A 226 12.25 -24.16 -4.12
C LEU A 226 11.56 -23.50 -2.91
N TYR A 227 12.34 -23.07 -1.92
CA TYR A 227 11.85 -22.30 -0.77
C TYR A 227 11.20 -20.99 -1.23
N GLU A 228 11.88 -20.21 -2.07
CA GLU A 228 11.33 -18.96 -2.61
C GLU A 228 10.05 -19.20 -3.43
N ALA A 229 10.06 -20.21 -4.30
CA ALA A 229 8.90 -20.58 -5.11
C ALA A 229 7.69 -20.95 -4.25
N SER A 230 7.91 -21.55 -3.09
CA SER A 230 6.83 -21.95 -2.19
C SER A 230 6.02 -20.77 -1.64
N PHE A 231 6.58 -19.55 -1.59
CA PHE A 231 5.83 -18.35 -1.19
C PHE A 231 4.82 -17.87 -2.24
N HIS A 232 4.76 -18.51 -3.40
CA HIS A 232 3.77 -18.23 -4.44
C HIS A 232 2.67 -19.29 -4.51
N GLY A 233 2.49 -20.10 -3.45
CA GLY A 233 1.39 -21.06 -3.32
C GLY A 233 0.02 -20.39 -3.20
N LEU A 234 -1.01 -21.09 -3.66
CA LEU A 234 -2.42 -20.69 -3.55
C LEU A 234 -3.13 -21.51 -2.47
N GLU A 235 -4.25 -20.98 -1.98
CA GLU A 235 -5.09 -21.68 -1.01
C GLU A 235 -5.50 -23.07 -1.54
N GLY A 236 -5.30 -24.10 -0.71
CA GLY A 236 -5.58 -25.50 -1.05
C GLY A 236 -4.45 -26.24 -1.79
N GLU A 237 -3.32 -25.60 -2.07
CA GLU A 237 -2.19 -26.24 -2.74
C GLU A 237 -1.24 -26.99 -1.80
N THR A 238 -1.67 -28.20 -1.40
CA THR A 238 -0.94 -29.05 -0.44
C THR A 238 0.50 -29.37 -0.84
N ILE A 239 0.80 -29.49 -2.15
CA ILE A 239 2.15 -29.80 -2.63
C ILE A 239 3.09 -28.63 -2.32
N VAL A 240 2.62 -27.39 -2.48
CA VAL A 240 3.42 -26.19 -2.24
C VAL A 240 3.73 -26.03 -0.75
N ASP A 241 2.80 -26.41 0.12
CA ASP A 241 3.00 -26.39 1.57
C ASP A 241 3.95 -27.49 2.05
N GLU A 242 3.87 -28.71 1.49
CA GLU A 242 4.86 -29.77 1.73
C GLU A 242 6.27 -29.34 1.30
N VAL A 243 6.36 -28.69 0.13
CA VAL A 243 7.58 -28.09 -0.40
C VAL A 243 8.16 -27.04 0.56
N TRP A 244 7.32 -26.12 1.03
CA TRP A 244 7.72 -25.07 1.97
C TRP A 244 8.27 -25.68 3.26
N TYR A 245 7.54 -26.63 3.87
CA TYR A 245 7.96 -27.27 5.12
C TYR A 245 9.30 -28.00 4.95
N PHE A 246 9.46 -28.73 3.86
CA PHE A 246 10.72 -29.42 3.55
C PHE A 246 11.87 -28.45 3.37
N ALA A 247 11.73 -27.45 2.51
CA ALA A 247 12.81 -26.52 2.21
C ALA A 247 13.19 -25.67 3.44
N SER A 248 12.19 -25.18 4.19
CA SER A 248 12.38 -24.44 5.43
C SER A 248 13.18 -25.23 6.47
N LYS A 249 12.85 -26.51 6.65
CA LYS A 249 13.55 -27.37 7.60
C LYS A 249 15.03 -27.55 7.23
N HIS A 250 15.32 -27.81 5.97
CA HIS A 250 16.69 -28.08 5.52
C HIS A 250 17.54 -26.81 5.42
N LEU A 251 16.96 -25.67 5.06
CA LEU A 251 17.67 -24.38 5.06
C LEU A 251 18.01 -23.90 6.48
N LYS A 252 17.12 -24.16 7.46
CA LYS A 252 17.40 -23.97 8.89
C LYS A 252 18.60 -24.80 9.34
N ASP A 253 18.63 -26.08 9.00
CA ASP A 253 19.74 -26.99 9.35
C ASP A 253 21.08 -26.54 8.73
N LEU A 254 21.04 -25.79 7.61
CA LEU A 254 22.21 -25.23 6.93
C LEU A 254 22.62 -23.84 7.42
N ASN A 255 21.89 -23.23 8.37
CA ASN A 255 22.08 -21.84 8.80
C ASN A 255 22.02 -20.81 7.63
N LEU A 256 21.29 -21.15 6.56
CA LEU A 256 21.11 -20.28 5.39
C LEU A 256 19.87 -19.40 5.48
N ASN A 257 19.20 -19.38 6.64
CA ASN A 257 18.05 -18.53 6.95
C ASN A 257 18.38 -17.02 7.04
N LYS A 258 19.47 -16.55 6.43
CA LYS A 258 19.85 -15.13 6.48
C LYS A 258 19.03 -14.33 5.47
N ARG A 259 18.40 -13.26 5.98
CA ARG A 259 17.60 -12.24 5.30
C ARG A 259 18.18 -11.89 3.91
N HIS A 260 17.33 -12.02 2.89
CA HIS A 260 17.51 -11.39 1.58
C HIS A 260 16.95 -9.95 1.55
N GLU A 261 16.53 -9.40 2.69
CA GLU A 261 15.44 -8.42 2.78
C GLU A 261 15.85 -6.94 2.63
N LEU A 262 17.00 -6.65 2.04
CA LEU A 262 17.23 -5.38 1.32
C LEU A 262 17.81 -5.69 -0.06
N GLU A 263 16.94 -6.22 -0.92
CA GLU A 263 17.35 -6.95 -2.11
C GLU A 263 18.34 -6.16 -2.96
N ALA A 264 18.05 -4.94 -3.40
CA ALA A 264 18.92 -4.24 -4.35
C ALA A 264 20.33 -3.97 -3.82
N ARG A 265 20.48 -3.36 -2.64
CA ARG A 265 21.80 -2.97 -2.13
C ARG A 265 22.68 -4.17 -1.81
N TRP A 266 22.11 -5.14 -1.11
CA TRP A 266 22.82 -6.36 -0.73
C TRP A 266 23.10 -7.25 -1.95
N PHE A 267 22.12 -7.38 -2.86
CA PHE A 267 22.28 -8.18 -4.07
C PHE A 267 23.29 -7.58 -5.03
N MET A 268 23.42 -6.25 -5.11
CA MET A 268 24.52 -5.61 -5.85
C MET A 268 25.90 -6.07 -5.37
N ASP A 269 26.14 -6.08 -4.05
CA ASP A 269 27.43 -6.52 -3.48
C ASP A 269 27.70 -8.02 -3.70
N MET A 270 26.64 -8.83 -3.85
CA MET A 270 26.74 -10.25 -4.19
C MET A 270 26.96 -10.46 -5.69
N TYR A 271 26.19 -9.75 -6.52
CA TYR A 271 26.23 -9.84 -7.99
C TYR A 271 27.61 -9.41 -8.52
N GLU A 272 28.21 -8.38 -7.94
CA GLU A 272 29.57 -7.93 -8.26
C GLU A 272 30.64 -9.02 -8.09
N LYS A 273 30.40 -10.02 -7.22
CA LYS A 273 31.33 -11.13 -6.95
C LYS A 273 31.04 -12.37 -7.83
N GLN A 274 29.96 -12.37 -8.60
CA GLN A 274 29.59 -13.50 -9.45
C GLN A 274 30.47 -13.56 -10.71
N GLN A 275 30.75 -14.78 -11.17
CA GLN A 275 31.62 -15.00 -12.34
C GLN A 275 30.95 -14.58 -13.66
N ASP A 276 29.63 -14.64 -13.71
CA ASP A 276 28.75 -14.33 -14.83
C ASP A 276 28.12 -12.93 -14.72
N MET A 277 28.66 -12.06 -13.86
CA MET A 277 28.25 -10.67 -13.72
C MET A 277 28.35 -9.91 -15.04
N ILE A 278 27.30 -9.16 -15.38
CA ILE A 278 27.21 -8.34 -16.58
C ILE A 278 27.58 -6.88 -16.20
N PRO A 279 28.72 -6.35 -16.68
CA PRO A 279 29.21 -5.04 -16.23
C PRO A 279 28.27 -3.88 -16.50
N SER A 280 27.62 -3.86 -17.66
CA SER A 280 26.64 -2.82 -18.03
C SER A 280 25.40 -2.87 -17.12
N LEU A 281 24.92 -4.06 -16.78
CA LEU A 281 23.79 -4.24 -15.86
C LEU A 281 24.13 -3.79 -14.43
N LEU A 282 25.28 -4.21 -13.88
CA LEU A 282 25.70 -3.79 -12.54
C LEU A 282 25.91 -2.27 -12.48
N ARG A 283 26.51 -1.69 -13.52
CA ARG A 283 26.73 -0.24 -13.58
C ARG A 283 25.42 0.54 -13.64
N LEU A 284 24.46 0.07 -14.45
CA LEU A 284 23.10 0.62 -14.49
C LEU A 284 22.45 0.56 -13.11
N ALA A 285 22.52 -0.59 -12.42
CA ALA A 285 21.93 -0.77 -11.09
C ALA A 285 22.51 0.21 -10.06
N LYS A 286 23.85 0.38 -10.05
CA LYS A 286 24.52 1.31 -9.13
C LYS A 286 24.15 2.78 -9.42
N LEU A 287 24.04 3.15 -10.71
CA LEU A 287 23.63 4.49 -11.13
C LEU A 287 22.18 4.79 -10.73
N ASP A 288 21.26 3.89 -11.07
CA ASP A 288 19.83 4.01 -10.76
C ASP A 288 19.59 4.08 -9.25
N PHE A 289 20.23 3.19 -8.48
CA PHE A 289 20.13 3.20 -7.03
C PHE A 289 20.57 4.53 -6.43
N ASN A 290 21.70 5.08 -6.87
CA ASN A 290 22.20 6.37 -6.37
C ASN A 290 21.28 7.54 -6.75
N LEU A 291 20.68 7.49 -7.95
CA LEU A 291 19.70 8.48 -8.39
C LEU A 291 18.45 8.43 -7.51
N VAL A 292 17.85 7.25 -7.37
CA VAL A 292 16.65 7.02 -6.54
C VAL A 292 16.91 7.40 -5.08
N GLN A 293 18.05 6.99 -4.52
CA GLN A 293 18.46 7.37 -3.17
C GLN A 293 18.56 8.90 -3.01
N SER A 294 19.04 9.63 -4.03
CA SER A 294 19.12 11.10 -3.95
C SER A 294 17.74 11.77 -3.84
N ILE A 295 16.73 11.19 -4.49
CA ILE A 295 15.33 11.61 -4.40
C ILE A 295 14.82 11.32 -2.99
N HIS A 296 15.01 10.08 -2.50
CA HIS A 296 14.57 9.68 -1.16
C HIS A 296 15.22 10.54 -0.05
N LYS A 297 16.50 10.88 -0.16
CA LYS A 297 17.18 11.79 0.78
C LYS A 297 16.50 13.16 0.88
N LYS A 298 16.04 13.69 -0.26
CA LYS A 298 15.32 14.97 -0.31
C LYS A 298 13.94 14.84 0.32
N GLU A 299 13.23 13.75 0.06
CA GLU A 299 11.93 13.43 0.63
C GLU A 299 12.01 13.29 2.17
N VAL A 300 13.00 12.54 2.69
CA VAL A 300 13.27 12.46 4.15
C VAL A 300 13.50 13.85 4.75
N SER A 301 14.27 14.70 4.06
CA SER A 301 14.52 16.07 4.52
C SER A 301 13.25 16.94 4.55
N ASN A 302 12.32 16.72 3.62
CA ASN A 302 11.01 17.37 3.63
C ASN A 302 10.15 16.84 4.77
N MET A 303 10.12 15.54 5.00
CA MET A 303 9.39 14.93 6.10
C MET A 303 9.90 15.42 7.45
N ALA A 304 11.22 15.51 7.64
CA ALA A 304 11.81 16.06 8.86
C ALA A 304 11.38 17.52 9.11
N ARG A 305 11.29 18.33 8.05
CA ARG A 305 10.80 19.71 8.14
C ARG A 305 9.32 19.74 8.54
N TRP A 306 8.48 18.97 7.87
CA TRP A 306 7.06 18.85 8.19
C TRP A 306 6.83 18.40 9.64
N TRP A 307 7.57 17.39 10.10
CA TRP A 307 7.50 16.86 11.46
C TRP A 307 7.84 17.93 12.52
N ALA A 308 8.86 18.74 12.25
CA ALA A 308 9.23 19.86 13.12
C ALA A 308 8.20 21.00 13.09
N GLU A 309 7.61 21.30 11.93
CA GLU A 309 6.55 22.31 11.77
C GLU A 309 5.26 21.93 12.48
N LEU A 310 4.92 20.63 12.47
CA LEU A 310 3.82 20.06 13.24
C LEU A 310 4.06 20.18 14.77
N GLY A 311 5.31 20.36 15.18
CA GLY A 311 5.72 20.35 16.59
C GLY A 311 5.78 18.95 17.18
N ALA A 312 5.71 17.90 16.36
CA ALA A 312 5.71 16.51 16.78
C ALA A 312 7.02 16.11 17.46
N ASN A 313 8.15 16.70 17.06
CA ASN A 313 9.44 16.56 17.74
C ASN A 313 9.47 17.10 19.19
N LYS A 314 8.41 17.79 19.63
CA LYS A 314 8.24 18.26 21.03
C LYS A 314 7.18 17.46 21.78
N MET A 315 6.50 16.54 21.10
CA MET A 315 5.48 15.66 21.68
C MET A 315 6.17 14.48 22.37
N ALA A 316 6.79 14.75 23.52
CA ALA A 316 7.70 13.83 24.23
C ALA A 316 7.09 12.48 24.67
N LEU A 317 5.78 12.30 24.52
CA LEU A 317 5.10 11.06 24.88
C LEU A 317 5.21 10.02 23.74
N CYS A 318 5.17 10.43 22.49
CA CYS A 318 5.12 9.43 21.41
C CYS A 318 6.52 9.08 20.89
N ARG A 319 6.62 7.90 20.27
CA ARG A 319 7.80 7.45 19.54
C ARG A 319 8.13 8.45 18.43
N ASP A 320 9.39 8.86 18.35
CA ASP A 320 9.92 9.69 17.25
C ASP A 320 10.77 8.82 16.32
N ARG A 321 10.12 8.21 15.33
CA ARG A 321 10.71 7.23 14.40
C ARG A 321 10.42 7.59 12.93
N LEU A 322 10.49 8.90 12.63
CA LEU A 322 10.10 9.43 11.32
C LEU A 322 10.83 8.78 10.14
N VAL A 323 12.11 8.46 10.30
CA VAL A 323 12.92 7.86 9.24
C VAL A 323 12.50 6.41 9.02
N GLU A 324 12.17 5.68 10.07
CA GLU A 324 11.61 4.32 10.03
C GLU A 324 10.23 4.32 9.35
N TYR A 325 9.35 5.27 9.69
CA TYR A 325 8.04 5.44 9.04
C TYR A 325 8.17 5.70 7.54
N TYR A 326 9.13 6.55 7.17
CA TYR A 326 9.44 6.83 5.77
C TYR A 326 10.00 5.61 5.06
N PHE A 327 10.90 4.87 5.73
CA PHE A 327 11.50 3.68 5.17
C PHE A 327 10.47 2.58 4.91
N TRP A 328 9.48 2.42 5.79
CA TRP A 328 8.34 1.53 5.56
C TRP A 328 7.62 1.84 4.25
N CYS A 329 7.34 3.12 3.99
CA CYS A 329 6.71 3.57 2.75
C CYS A 329 7.62 3.32 1.53
N CYS A 330 8.93 3.44 1.68
CA CYS A 330 9.88 3.09 0.62
C CYS A 330 9.87 1.61 0.28
N VAL A 331 9.83 0.72 1.28
CA VAL A 331 9.74 -0.73 1.06
C VAL A 331 8.45 -1.09 0.31
N MET A 332 7.35 -0.36 0.58
CA MET A 332 6.10 -0.53 -0.15
C MET A 332 6.21 -0.11 -1.62
N VAL A 333 6.69 1.11 -1.88
CA VAL A 333 6.79 1.71 -3.22
C VAL A 333 8.03 2.61 -3.29
N PHE A 334 9.10 2.07 -3.87
CA PHE A 334 10.40 2.76 -3.93
C PHE A 334 10.58 3.60 -5.19
N GLU A 335 9.81 3.34 -6.24
CA GLU A 335 10.06 3.90 -7.58
C GLU A 335 9.94 5.43 -7.59
N PRO A 336 10.85 6.14 -8.28
CA PRO A 336 11.05 7.58 -8.08
C PRO A 336 9.82 8.43 -8.40
N GLN A 337 8.93 8.00 -9.30
CA GLN A 337 7.72 8.73 -9.68
C GLN A 337 6.66 8.84 -8.57
N TYR A 338 6.75 8.02 -7.51
CA TYR A 338 5.75 7.98 -6.43
C TYR A 338 6.16 8.78 -5.19
N THR A 339 6.74 9.98 -5.39
CA THR A 339 7.09 10.91 -4.31
C THR A 339 5.88 11.24 -3.42
N ASP A 340 4.73 11.57 -4.02
CA ASP A 340 3.52 11.94 -3.27
C ASP A 340 3.04 10.80 -2.38
N PHE A 341 3.13 9.55 -2.87
CA PHE A 341 2.84 8.37 -2.06
C PHE A 341 3.77 8.29 -0.86
N ARG A 342 5.09 8.31 -1.06
CA ARG A 342 6.05 8.15 0.04
C ARG A 342 5.91 9.26 1.06
N GLU A 343 5.84 10.52 0.64
CA GLU A 343 5.71 11.65 1.57
C GLU A 343 4.37 11.61 2.32
N MET A 344 3.22 11.51 1.64
CA MET A 344 1.92 11.59 2.31
C MET A 344 1.59 10.34 3.12
N THR A 345 2.00 9.16 2.67
CA THR A 345 1.81 7.92 3.44
C THR A 345 2.71 7.90 4.67
N THR A 346 3.92 8.47 4.59
CA THR A 346 4.75 8.68 5.79
C THR A 346 4.02 9.54 6.81
N LYS A 347 3.34 10.60 6.37
CA LYS A 347 2.52 11.42 7.26
C LYS A 347 1.40 10.60 7.92
N LEU A 348 0.71 9.74 7.15
CA LEU A 348 -0.33 8.84 7.68
C LEU A 348 0.23 7.85 8.69
N VAL A 349 1.31 7.13 8.36
CA VAL A 349 1.99 6.18 9.28
C VAL A 349 2.47 6.86 10.55
N SER A 350 2.96 8.10 10.44
CA SER A 350 3.32 8.90 11.60
C SER A 350 2.11 9.18 12.48
N MET A 351 0.96 9.54 11.89
CA MET A 351 -0.27 9.78 12.66
C MET A 351 -0.82 8.50 13.31
N ILE A 352 -0.74 7.36 12.62
CA ILE A 352 -1.11 6.04 13.18
C ILE A 352 -0.32 5.82 14.46
N THR A 353 1.02 5.91 14.38
CA THR A 353 1.89 5.66 15.53
C THR A 353 1.68 6.65 16.68
N LEU A 354 1.45 7.93 16.38
CA LEU A 354 1.15 8.93 17.41
C LEU A 354 -0.15 8.61 18.16
N ILE A 355 -1.19 8.20 17.45
CA ILE A 355 -2.49 7.90 18.05
C ILE A 355 -2.42 6.57 18.81
N ASP A 356 -1.81 5.54 18.24
CA ASP A 356 -1.52 4.25 18.89
C ASP A 356 -0.85 4.46 20.26
N ASP A 357 0.23 5.26 20.32
CA ASP A 357 0.90 5.59 21.58
C ASP A 357 -0.04 6.25 22.61
N VAL A 358 -0.96 7.12 22.16
CA VAL A 358 -1.93 7.74 23.06
C VAL A 358 -2.85 6.69 23.69
N TYR A 359 -3.34 5.72 22.91
CA TYR A 359 -4.23 4.67 23.41
C TYR A 359 -3.52 3.64 24.29
N ASP A 360 -2.30 3.24 23.93
CA ASP A 360 -1.61 2.12 24.59
C ASP A 360 -0.79 2.54 25.82
N ALA A 361 -0.29 3.79 25.87
CA ALA A 361 0.63 4.22 26.90
C ALA A 361 0.16 5.40 27.76
N TYR A 362 -0.66 6.32 27.23
CA TYR A 362 -0.83 7.64 27.85
C TYR A 362 -2.22 7.98 28.37
N GLY A 363 -3.26 7.77 27.57
CA GLY A 363 -4.61 8.22 27.92
C GLY A 363 -5.23 7.38 29.02
N THR A 364 -5.98 8.00 29.93
CA THR A 364 -6.90 7.22 30.78
C THR A 364 -8.08 6.73 29.95
N LEU A 365 -8.76 5.67 30.40
CA LEU A 365 -9.89 5.11 29.66
C LEU A 365 -10.96 6.18 29.34
N GLU A 366 -11.27 7.07 30.30
CA GLU A 366 -12.22 8.16 30.10
C GLU A 366 -11.75 9.18 29.05
N GLU A 367 -10.46 9.50 29.05
CA GLU A 367 -9.86 10.40 28.06
C GLU A 367 -9.85 9.78 26.66
N LEU A 368 -9.58 8.48 26.57
CA LEU A 368 -9.59 7.72 25.32
C LEU A 368 -11.01 7.55 24.75
N GLU A 369 -12.01 7.33 25.60
CA GLU A 369 -13.41 7.33 25.18
C GLU A 369 -13.82 8.68 24.60
N LEU A 370 -13.40 9.77 25.25
CA LEU A 370 -13.64 11.12 24.75
C LEU A 370 -12.91 11.36 23.42
N LEU A 371 -11.63 11.00 23.31
CA LEU A 371 -10.86 11.11 22.06
C LEU A 371 -11.54 10.34 20.91
N THR A 372 -11.95 9.11 21.17
CA THR A 372 -12.64 8.26 20.19
C THR A 372 -13.91 8.94 19.69
N ASP A 373 -14.71 9.51 20.59
CA ASP A 373 -15.93 10.26 20.25
C ASP A 373 -15.63 11.50 19.36
N PHE A 374 -14.54 12.23 19.63
CA PHE A 374 -14.08 13.33 18.79
C PHE A 374 -13.67 12.87 17.38
N ILE A 375 -12.92 11.77 17.27
CA ILE A 375 -12.46 11.21 15.99
C ILE A 375 -13.65 10.67 15.18
N VAL A 376 -14.56 9.91 15.81
CA VAL A 376 -15.74 9.34 15.14
C VAL A 376 -16.66 10.44 14.61
N ARG A 377 -16.88 11.52 15.38
CA ARG A 377 -17.65 12.68 14.89
C ARG A 377 -16.89 13.52 13.88
N TRP A 378 -15.55 13.43 13.87
CA TRP A 378 -14.65 14.24 13.07
C TRP A 378 -14.92 15.76 13.23
N ASP A 379 -15.11 16.20 14.48
CA ASP A 379 -15.53 17.56 14.85
C ASP A 379 -14.54 18.20 15.83
N ILE A 380 -14.10 19.42 15.55
CA ILE A 380 -13.16 20.19 16.39
C ILE A 380 -13.85 21.33 17.17
N THR A 381 -15.17 21.47 17.08
CA THR A 381 -15.92 22.62 17.64
C THR A 381 -15.75 22.77 19.15
N TYR A 382 -15.73 21.65 19.89
CA TYR A 382 -15.59 21.64 21.35
C TYR A 382 -14.30 20.98 21.82
N ILE A 383 -13.25 21.05 20.99
CA ILE A 383 -12.00 20.33 21.21
C ILE A 383 -11.30 20.69 22.53
N ASP A 384 -11.61 21.85 23.12
CA ASP A 384 -11.12 22.26 24.43
C ASP A 384 -11.56 21.35 25.59
N LYS A 385 -12.52 20.45 25.36
CA LYS A 385 -12.88 19.39 26.32
C LYS A 385 -11.83 18.29 26.42
N LEU A 386 -11.00 18.09 25.39
CA LEU A 386 -9.90 17.14 25.44
C LEU A 386 -8.75 17.71 26.29
N PRO A 387 -8.05 16.87 27.07
CA PRO A 387 -6.80 17.26 27.71
C PRO A 387 -5.84 17.90 26.71
N LEU A 388 -5.09 18.92 27.14
CA LEU A 388 -4.22 19.73 26.26
C LEU A 388 -3.32 18.86 25.37
N THR A 389 -2.76 17.81 25.95
CA THR A 389 -1.84 16.89 25.27
C THR A 389 -2.56 16.05 24.21
N ILE A 390 -3.64 15.35 24.58
CA ILE A 390 -4.46 14.54 23.66
C ILE A 390 -5.05 15.39 22.53
N ARG A 391 -5.49 16.61 22.86
CA ARG A 391 -5.96 17.59 21.89
C ARG A 391 -4.92 17.91 20.81
N ALA A 392 -3.65 18.03 21.18
CA ALA A 392 -2.58 18.31 20.22
C ALA A 392 -2.42 17.17 19.21
N TYR A 393 -2.47 15.92 19.67
CA TYR A 393 -2.42 14.73 18.81
C TYR A 393 -3.63 14.64 17.88
N PHE A 394 -4.85 14.86 18.40
CA PHE A 394 -6.04 14.86 17.56
C PHE A 394 -6.00 15.97 16.49
N LEU A 395 -5.53 17.18 16.83
CA LEU A 395 -5.38 18.25 15.83
C LEU A 395 -4.31 17.92 14.79
N ALA A 396 -3.21 17.27 15.18
CA ALA A 396 -2.19 16.82 14.24
C ALA A 396 -2.78 15.81 13.24
N LEU A 397 -3.51 14.82 13.73
CA LEU A 397 -4.24 13.84 12.91
C LEU A 397 -5.24 14.52 11.96
N TYR A 398 -6.10 15.38 12.51
CA TYR A 398 -7.15 16.07 11.78
C TYR A 398 -6.59 16.94 10.66
N ASN A 399 -5.60 17.79 10.97
CA ASN A 399 -5.01 18.70 10.00
C ASN A 399 -4.27 17.94 8.90
N THR A 400 -3.48 16.93 9.26
CA THR A 400 -2.72 16.11 8.30
C THR A 400 -3.65 15.38 7.34
N THR A 401 -4.70 14.75 7.87
CA THR A 401 -5.69 14.01 7.06
C THR A 401 -6.43 14.94 6.10
N ASN A 402 -6.86 16.12 6.56
CA ASN A 402 -7.55 17.09 5.70
C ASN A 402 -6.60 17.75 4.69
N GLU A 403 -5.31 17.93 5.01
CA GLU A 403 -4.30 18.42 4.07
C GLU A 403 -4.14 17.45 2.90
N ILE A 404 -3.93 16.16 3.19
CA ILE A 404 -3.83 15.10 2.18
C ILE A 404 -5.12 15.03 1.36
N GLY A 405 -6.28 15.07 2.03
CA GLY A 405 -7.56 15.00 1.34
C GLY A 405 -7.84 16.19 0.42
N TYR A 406 -7.47 17.39 0.83
CA TYR A 406 -7.54 18.58 -0.01
C TYR A 406 -6.61 18.49 -1.21
N TRP A 407 -5.37 18.01 -1.00
CA TRP A 407 -4.43 17.78 -2.09
C TRP A 407 -4.99 16.79 -3.12
N THR A 408 -5.49 15.63 -2.66
CA THR A 408 -6.07 14.60 -3.56
C THR A 408 -7.27 15.14 -4.32
N MET A 409 -8.17 15.89 -3.66
CA MET A 409 -9.30 16.52 -4.35
C MET A 409 -8.84 17.51 -5.42
N ARG A 410 -7.79 18.29 -5.15
CA ARG A 410 -7.28 19.29 -6.10
C ARG A 410 -6.57 18.64 -7.29
N GLU A 411 -5.72 17.64 -7.06
CA GLU A 411 -4.87 17.03 -8.09
C GLU A 411 -5.56 15.89 -8.84
N ARG A 412 -6.46 15.15 -8.16
CA ARG A 412 -7.12 13.94 -8.69
C ARG A 412 -8.63 14.11 -8.87
N GLY A 413 -9.22 15.22 -8.43
CA GLY A 413 -10.63 15.55 -8.64
C GLY A 413 -11.63 14.81 -7.75
N ILE A 414 -11.17 13.91 -6.87
CA ILE A 414 -12.00 13.11 -5.97
C ILE A 414 -11.65 13.43 -4.52
N ASN A 415 -12.67 13.54 -3.67
CA ASN A 415 -12.49 13.85 -2.25
C ASN A 415 -12.35 12.55 -1.42
N PRO A 416 -11.15 12.19 -0.92
CA PRO A 416 -10.97 10.98 -0.12
C PRO A 416 -11.29 11.18 1.37
N ILE A 417 -11.55 12.41 1.84
CA ILE A 417 -11.76 12.72 3.27
C ILE A 417 -12.86 11.86 3.91
N PRO A 418 -14.03 11.63 3.27
CA PRO A 418 -15.07 10.78 3.85
C PRO A 418 -14.62 9.33 4.09
N TYR A 419 -13.71 8.81 3.27
CA TYR A 419 -13.15 7.47 3.40
C TYR A 419 -12.07 7.45 4.49
N MET A 420 -11.13 8.41 4.47
CA MET A 420 -10.09 8.52 5.48
C MET A 420 -10.67 8.67 6.90
N ARG A 421 -11.65 9.55 7.10
CA ARG A 421 -12.28 9.70 8.42
C ARG A 421 -12.97 8.41 8.89
N LYS A 422 -13.52 7.60 7.97
CA LYS A 422 -14.17 6.34 8.30
C LYS A 422 -13.13 5.36 8.83
N VAL A 423 -12.03 5.17 8.09
CA VAL A 423 -10.99 4.21 8.49
C VAL A 423 -10.28 4.65 9.78
N TRP A 424 -10.04 5.95 10.00
CA TRP A 424 -9.58 6.47 11.28
C TRP A 424 -10.56 6.19 12.43
N ALA A 425 -11.85 6.34 12.17
CA ALA A 425 -12.89 6.06 13.16
C ALA A 425 -12.98 4.56 13.47
N ASP A 426 -12.76 3.69 12.50
CA ASP A 426 -12.80 2.23 12.70
C ASP A 426 -11.55 1.75 13.46
N GLU A 427 -10.35 2.23 13.10
CA GLU A 427 -9.11 1.97 13.84
C GLU A 427 -9.19 2.45 15.30
N CYS A 428 -9.65 3.68 15.55
CA CYS A 428 -9.76 4.19 16.93
C CYS A 428 -10.84 3.47 17.76
N LYS A 429 -11.87 2.89 17.12
CA LYS A 429 -12.81 1.99 17.80
C LYS A 429 -12.15 0.66 18.18
N ALA A 430 -11.25 0.16 17.34
CA ALA A 430 -10.46 -1.02 17.64
C ALA A 430 -9.49 -0.75 18.79
N TYR A 431 -8.80 0.40 18.80
CA TYR A 431 -7.93 0.81 19.92
C TYR A 431 -8.68 0.93 21.24
N ILE A 432 -9.85 1.60 21.29
CA ILE A 432 -10.60 1.71 22.55
C ILE A 432 -11.10 0.34 23.03
N LYS A 433 -11.36 -0.61 22.12
CA LYS A 433 -11.72 -1.98 22.49
C LYS A 433 -10.54 -2.70 23.15
N GLU A 434 -9.32 -2.56 22.63
CA GLU A 434 -8.10 -3.08 23.26
C GLU A 434 -7.82 -2.43 24.61
N ALA A 435 -7.93 -1.10 24.69
CA ALA A 435 -7.75 -0.37 25.95
C ALA A 435 -8.75 -0.82 27.03
N ARG A 436 -9.99 -1.13 26.65
CA ARG A 436 -11.00 -1.71 27.55
C ARG A 436 -10.63 -3.11 27.99
N TRP A 437 -10.18 -3.98 27.08
CA TRP A 437 -9.72 -5.32 27.44
C TRP A 437 -8.58 -5.25 28.45
N HIS A 438 -7.57 -4.44 28.18
CA HIS A 438 -6.43 -4.24 29.06
C HIS A 438 -6.87 -3.71 30.45
N ASN A 439 -7.69 -2.65 30.49
CA ASN A 439 -8.12 -2.03 31.74
C ASN A 439 -8.99 -2.96 32.61
N MET A 440 -9.84 -3.77 31.98
CA MET A 440 -10.73 -4.72 32.66
C MET A 440 -10.06 -6.08 32.94
N GLY A 441 -8.84 -6.30 32.47
CA GLY A 441 -8.15 -7.59 32.57
C GLY A 441 -8.84 -8.71 31.76
N ILE A 442 -9.57 -8.34 30.69
CA ILE A 442 -10.21 -9.30 29.78
C ILE A 442 -9.13 -9.88 28.87
N LYS A 443 -9.16 -11.21 28.74
CA LYS A 443 -8.32 -11.94 27.80
C LYS A 443 -9.22 -12.45 26.67
N PRO A 444 -9.20 -11.83 25.48
CA PRO A 444 -10.02 -12.29 24.36
C PRO A 444 -9.56 -13.67 23.86
N THR A 445 -10.43 -14.35 23.11
CA THR A 445 -10.01 -15.52 22.31
C THR A 445 -9.09 -15.06 21.19
N LEU A 446 -8.35 -15.99 20.57
CA LEU A 446 -7.51 -15.64 19.42
C LEU A 446 -8.35 -15.05 18.29
N GLU A 447 -9.51 -15.64 17.99
CA GLU A 447 -10.44 -15.16 16.95
C GLU A 447 -10.93 -13.74 17.26
N GLU A 448 -11.41 -13.48 18.50
CA GLU A 448 -11.91 -12.15 18.89
C GLU A 448 -10.82 -11.08 18.85
N TYR A 449 -9.59 -11.45 19.25
CA TYR A 449 -8.43 -10.56 19.16
C TYR A 449 -8.09 -10.25 17.70
N VAL A 450 -7.96 -11.28 16.86
CA VAL A 450 -7.58 -11.12 15.45
C VAL A 450 -8.60 -10.28 14.70
N ASP A 451 -9.89 -10.51 14.91
CA ASP A 451 -10.96 -9.70 14.29
C ASP A 451 -10.86 -8.21 14.63
N ASN A 452 -10.31 -7.86 15.79
CA ASN A 452 -10.06 -6.48 16.19
C ASN A 452 -8.70 -5.96 15.71
N ALA A 453 -7.66 -6.79 15.81
CA ALA A 453 -6.27 -6.46 15.49
C ALA A 453 -6.10 -6.07 14.02
N VAL A 454 -6.89 -6.72 13.17
CA VAL A 454 -7.10 -6.44 11.75
C VAL A 454 -7.44 -4.96 11.51
N ASP A 455 -8.21 -4.32 12.39
CA ASP A 455 -8.52 -2.88 12.30
C ASP A 455 -7.53 -2.00 13.09
N SER A 456 -7.02 -2.44 14.25
CA SER A 456 -6.14 -1.63 15.10
C SER A 456 -4.70 -1.50 14.58
N VAL A 457 -4.25 -2.40 13.71
CA VAL A 457 -2.88 -2.34 13.13
C VAL A 457 -2.66 -1.15 12.17
N GLY A 458 -3.74 -0.46 11.76
CA GLY A 458 -3.66 0.70 10.86
C GLY A 458 -3.43 0.36 9.38
N GLY A 459 -3.51 -0.93 9.03
CA GLY A 459 -3.19 -1.44 7.71
C GLY A 459 -4.03 -0.79 6.60
N VAL A 460 -5.34 -0.70 6.83
CA VAL A 460 -6.33 -0.17 5.87
C VAL A 460 -6.08 1.31 5.55
N ILE A 461 -5.58 2.11 6.49
CA ILE A 461 -5.27 3.54 6.25
C ILE A 461 -4.11 3.67 5.27
N VAL A 462 -3.05 2.88 5.47
CA VAL A 462 -1.88 2.84 4.59
C VAL A 462 -2.28 2.33 3.20
N LEU A 463 -3.12 1.30 3.12
CA LEU A 463 -3.66 0.79 1.85
C LEU A 463 -4.52 1.83 1.13
N LEU A 464 -5.42 2.52 1.84
CA LEU A 464 -6.21 3.59 1.25
C LEU A 464 -5.31 4.69 0.68
N GLY A 465 -4.30 5.11 1.45
CA GLY A 465 -3.24 6.02 1.00
C GLY A 465 -2.54 5.55 -0.26
N SER A 466 -2.12 4.29 -0.28
CA SER A 466 -1.52 3.65 -1.45
C SER A 466 -2.42 3.74 -2.68
N TYR A 467 -3.71 3.43 -2.54
CA TYR A 467 -4.61 3.45 -3.67
C TYR A 467 -4.70 4.84 -4.31
N PHE A 468 -5.06 5.88 -3.54
CA PHE A 468 -5.27 7.21 -4.13
C PHE A 468 -3.98 7.98 -4.48
N LEU A 469 -2.81 7.53 -4.01
CA LEU A 469 -1.52 8.15 -4.33
C LEU A 469 -0.73 7.44 -5.43
N THR A 470 -1.04 6.16 -5.71
CA THR A 470 -0.30 5.37 -6.71
C THR A 470 -1.12 4.99 -7.94
N THR A 471 -2.46 5.01 -7.86
CA THR A 471 -3.31 4.65 -9.00
C THR A 471 -3.18 5.66 -10.15
N ASP A 472 -3.16 5.13 -11.36
CA ASP A 472 -3.26 5.92 -12.59
C ASP A 472 -4.66 6.51 -12.76
N GLU A 473 -5.69 5.74 -12.37
CA GLU A 473 -7.10 6.09 -12.47
C GLU A 473 -7.76 5.94 -11.09
N LEU A 474 -8.00 7.06 -10.42
CA LEU A 474 -8.69 7.09 -9.13
C LEU A 474 -10.20 7.11 -9.36
N THR A 475 -10.92 6.21 -8.70
CA THR A 475 -12.39 6.14 -8.75
C THR A 475 -13.01 6.10 -7.35
N GLU A 476 -14.25 6.56 -7.22
CA GLU A 476 -14.99 6.47 -5.95
C GLU A 476 -15.33 5.02 -5.61
N GLU A 477 -15.59 4.17 -6.61
CA GLU A 477 -15.83 2.74 -6.44
C GLU A 477 -14.58 2.01 -5.94
N GLY A 478 -13.40 2.40 -6.41
CA GLY A 478 -12.14 1.88 -5.93
C GLY A 478 -11.86 2.30 -4.49
N LEU A 479 -12.14 3.55 -4.12
CA LEU A 479 -12.05 4.02 -2.73
C LEU A 479 -13.02 3.28 -1.81
N ASP A 480 -14.26 3.06 -2.27
CA ASP A 480 -15.28 2.30 -1.54
C ASP A 480 -14.83 0.85 -1.33
N TYR A 481 -14.32 0.21 -2.39
CA TYR A 481 -13.75 -1.13 -2.32
C TYR A 481 -12.60 -1.21 -1.32
N VAL A 482 -11.57 -0.37 -1.45
CA VAL A 482 -10.39 -0.39 -0.56
C VAL A 482 -10.76 -0.10 0.90
N SER A 483 -11.71 0.83 1.14
CA SER A 483 -12.19 1.15 2.49
C SER A 483 -13.01 0.04 3.17
N LYS A 484 -13.36 -0.99 2.40
CA LYS A 484 -14.13 -2.17 2.82
C LYS A 484 -13.35 -3.46 2.70
N ILE A 485 -12.13 -3.44 2.16
CA ILE A 485 -11.25 -4.62 2.20
C ILE A 485 -11.18 -5.00 3.68
N PRO A 486 -11.80 -6.14 4.08
CA PRO A 486 -11.54 -6.65 5.41
C PRO A 486 -10.03 -6.84 5.45
N SER A 487 -9.36 -6.43 6.51
CA SER A 487 -7.92 -6.67 6.68
C SER A 487 -7.62 -8.17 6.91
N LEU A 488 -8.39 -9.06 6.27
CA LEU A 488 -8.18 -10.49 6.11
C LEU A 488 -6.75 -10.82 5.63
N HIS A 489 -6.06 -9.85 5.03
CA HIS A 489 -4.68 -9.96 4.54
C HIS A 489 -3.60 -9.48 5.53
N GLU A 490 -3.95 -8.92 6.69
CA GLU A 490 -3.02 -8.38 7.69
C GLU A 490 -2.66 -9.37 8.82
N LEU A 491 -3.21 -10.59 8.82
CA LEU A 491 -2.77 -11.66 9.75
C LEU A 491 -1.29 -12.05 9.58
N ALA A 492 -0.62 -11.55 8.54
CA ALA A 492 0.81 -11.71 8.33
C ALA A 492 1.70 -10.79 9.20
N ARG A 493 1.15 -10.01 10.16
CA ARG A 493 1.92 -9.00 10.89
C ARG A 493 1.78 -9.06 12.42
N GLY A 494 2.93 -9.26 13.06
CA GLY A 494 3.57 -8.18 13.82
C GLY A 494 3.24 -8.06 15.29
N ASP A 495 1.99 -8.19 15.74
CA ASP A 495 1.70 -8.21 17.18
C ASP A 495 1.65 -9.65 17.71
N ASN A 496 2.75 -10.34 17.42
CA ASN A 496 2.92 -11.75 17.72
C ASN A 496 2.70 -12.01 19.20
N VAL A 497 3.11 -11.11 20.09
CA VAL A 497 3.01 -11.33 21.54
C VAL A 497 1.55 -11.41 21.99
N LYS A 498 0.69 -10.47 21.57
CA LYS A 498 -0.73 -10.51 21.94
C LYS A 498 -1.46 -11.69 21.32
N ALA A 499 -1.22 -12.00 20.03
CA ALA A 499 -1.82 -13.18 19.38
C ALA A 499 -1.35 -14.50 20.02
N LEU A 500 -0.04 -14.61 20.31
CA LEU A 500 0.56 -15.75 21.03
C LEU A 500 -0.08 -15.90 22.40
N GLU A 501 -0.19 -14.81 23.16
CA GLU A 501 -0.79 -14.82 24.48
C GLU A 501 -2.27 -15.22 24.44
N CYS A 502 -3.06 -14.72 23.48
CA CYS A 502 -4.45 -15.11 23.32
C CYS A 502 -4.57 -16.62 23.06
N TYR A 503 -3.78 -17.16 22.12
CA TYR A 503 -3.78 -18.59 21.81
C TYR A 503 -3.33 -19.45 23.00
N MET A 504 -2.27 -19.04 23.70
CA MET A 504 -1.76 -19.74 24.89
C MET A 504 -2.78 -19.73 26.03
N ASN A 505 -3.44 -18.59 26.26
CA ASN A 505 -4.48 -18.46 27.29
C ASN A 505 -5.72 -19.31 26.96
N GLU A 506 -6.12 -19.37 25.69
CA GLU A 506 -7.30 -20.11 25.22
C GLU A 506 -7.08 -21.64 25.25
N THR A 507 -5.91 -22.10 24.80
CA THR A 507 -5.65 -23.53 24.58
C THR A 507 -4.79 -24.19 25.65
N GLY A 508 -4.08 -23.41 26.46
CA GLY A 508 -3.04 -23.91 27.37
C GLY A 508 -1.78 -24.42 26.66
N ALA A 509 -1.59 -24.08 25.38
CA ALA A 509 -0.43 -24.49 24.59
C ALA A 509 0.88 -23.86 25.09
N SER A 510 2.02 -24.50 24.76
CA SER A 510 3.33 -23.90 24.99
C SER A 510 3.58 -22.73 24.04
N GLU A 511 4.53 -21.87 24.38
CA GLU A 511 4.93 -20.74 23.53
C GLU A 511 5.41 -21.22 22.15
N GLU A 512 6.16 -22.34 22.08
CA GLU A 512 6.62 -22.90 20.81
C GLU A 512 5.45 -23.36 19.93
N ALA A 513 4.45 -24.00 20.53
CA ALA A 513 3.25 -24.45 19.82
C ALA A 513 2.40 -23.26 19.36
N ALA A 514 2.30 -22.20 20.17
CA ALA A 514 1.64 -20.96 19.80
C ALA A 514 2.36 -20.26 18.64
N ARG A 515 3.71 -20.19 18.68
CA ARG A 515 4.52 -19.61 17.60
C ARG A 515 4.37 -20.40 16.30
N GLU A 516 4.26 -21.72 16.36
CA GLU A 516 3.99 -22.52 15.16
C GLU A 516 2.58 -22.28 14.61
N HIS A 517 1.58 -22.15 15.49
CA HIS A 517 0.21 -21.84 15.08
C HIS A 517 0.11 -20.47 14.39
N VAL A 518 0.73 -19.42 14.96
CA VAL A 518 0.77 -18.09 14.33
C VAL A 518 1.48 -18.13 12.98
N ARG A 519 2.60 -18.86 12.84
CA ARG A 519 3.26 -19.04 11.53
C ARG A 519 2.35 -19.70 10.50
N HIS A 520 1.54 -20.68 10.93
CA HIS A 520 0.55 -21.32 10.06
C HIS A 520 -0.52 -20.34 9.60
N LEU A 521 -1.07 -19.54 10.52
CA LEU A 521 -2.04 -18.49 10.19
C LEU A 521 -1.47 -17.47 9.19
N MET A 522 -0.24 -16.98 9.43
CA MET A 522 0.45 -16.09 8.50
C MET A 522 0.58 -16.71 7.11
N ARG A 523 0.84 -18.02 7.05
CA ARG A 523 1.01 -18.77 5.80
C ARG A 523 -0.32 -18.92 5.06
N GLU A 524 -1.39 -19.28 5.75
CA GLU A 524 -2.74 -19.36 5.17
C GLU A 524 -3.17 -18.00 4.61
N THR A 525 -2.99 -16.93 5.38
CA THR A 525 -3.28 -15.56 4.91
C THR A 525 -2.46 -15.19 3.67
N TRP A 526 -1.18 -15.60 3.62
CA TRP A 526 -0.33 -15.35 2.47
C TRP A 526 -0.80 -16.08 1.21
N THR A 527 -1.24 -17.34 1.32
CA THR A 527 -1.74 -18.11 0.17
C THR A 527 -3.10 -17.60 -0.30
N THR A 528 -3.95 -17.11 0.61
CA THR A 528 -5.17 -16.36 0.27
C THR A 528 -4.84 -15.08 -0.49
N MET A 529 -3.89 -14.26 0.00
CA MET A 529 -3.46 -13.03 -0.68
C MET A 529 -2.89 -13.31 -2.07
N ASN A 530 -2.12 -14.39 -2.23
CA ASN A 530 -1.60 -14.79 -3.55
C ASN A 530 -2.70 -15.11 -4.57
N ARG A 531 -3.88 -15.58 -4.13
CA ARG A 531 -5.02 -15.82 -5.04
C ARG A 531 -5.47 -14.53 -5.70
N ASP A 532 -5.46 -13.43 -4.97
CA ASP A 532 -5.88 -12.11 -5.47
C ASP A 532 -4.96 -11.57 -6.59
N VAL A 533 -3.77 -12.14 -6.78
CA VAL A 533 -2.91 -11.88 -7.96
C VAL A 533 -3.59 -12.35 -9.24
N PHE A 534 -4.35 -13.45 -9.18
CA PHE A 534 -4.99 -14.10 -10.32
C PHE A 534 -6.43 -13.62 -10.54
N GLU A 535 -7.02 -12.93 -9.56
CA GLU A 535 -8.35 -12.36 -9.70
C GLU A 535 -8.26 -11.01 -10.44
N ASP A 536 -9.11 -10.83 -11.46
CA ASP A 536 -9.26 -9.55 -12.13
C ASP A 536 -9.84 -8.55 -11.13
N CYS A 537 -9.13 -7.43 -10.90
CA CYS A 537 -9.70 -6.36 -10.10
C CYS A 537 -10.86 -5.73 -10.88
N PRO A 538 -12.02 -5.50 -10.25
CA PRO A 538 -13.18 -4.92 -10.94
C PRO A 538 -12.95 -3.47 -11.42
N TYR A 539 -11.85 -2.82 -11.04
CA TYR A 539 -11.58 -1.41 -11.33
C TYR A 539 -10.19 -1.18 -11.97
N PRO A 540 -10.05 -0.18 -12.85
CA PRO A 540 -8.77 0.18 -13.46
C PRO A 540 -7.80 0.81 -12.44
N GLY A 541 -6.50 0.85 -12.79
CA GLY A 541 -5.47 1.55 -12.00
C GLY A 541 -4.92 0.80 -10.79
N PHE A 542 -5.40 -0.41 -10.48
CA PHE A 542 -4.98 -1.20 -9.31
C PHE A 542 -3.57 -1.83 -9.40
N GLY A 543 -2.83 -1.65 -10.51
CA GLY A 543 -1.52 -2.28 -10.70
C GLY A 543 -0.51 -1.93 -9.60
N PRO A 544 -0.14 -0.65 -9.43
CA PRO A 544 0.77 -0.20 -8.37
C PRO A 544 0.25 -0.49 -6.96
N PHE A 545 -1.05 -0.29 -6.73
CA PHE A 545 -1.70 -0.58 -5.45
C PHE A 545 -1.56 -2.06 -5.06
N ARG A 546 -1.80 -2.99 -5.99
CA ARG A 546 -1.66 -4.43 -5.74
C ARG A 546 -0.25 -4.77 -5.31
N SER A 547 0.76 -4.25 -6.01
CA SER A 547 2.17 -4.44 -5.60
C SER A 547 2.45 -3.88 -4.21
N ALA A 548 1.88 -2.70 -3.88
CA ALA A 548 2.01 -2.11 -2.56
C ALA A 548 1.37 -2.97 -1.46
N CYS A 549 0.25 -3.67 -1.70
CA CYS A 549 -0.35 -4.61 -0.74
C CYS A 549 0.62 -5.74 -0.37
N PHE A 550 1.23 -6.39 -1.38
CA PHE A 550 2.23 -7.45 -1.13
C PHE A 550 3.46 -6.90 -0.43
N ASN A 551 3.94 -5.74 -0.87
CA ASN A 551 5.12 -5.13 -0.28
C ASN A 551 4.87 -4.63 1.13
N MET A 552 3.64 -4.32 1.51
CA MET A 552 3.25 -4.08 2.88
C MET A 552 3.48 -5.35 3.71
N ALA A 553 2.90 -6.49 3.34
CA ALA A 553 3.14 -7.73 4.08
C ALA A 553 4.65 -8.05 4.22
N ARG A 554 5.44 -7.84 3.15
CA ARG A 554 6.91 -7.96 3.16
C ARG A 554 7.59 -6.96 4.09
N ALA A 555 7.16 -5.70 4.10
CA ALA A 555 7.72 -4.66 4.96
C ALA A 555 7.58 -5.06 6.42
N SER A 556 6.47 -5.66 6.84
CA SER A 556 6.37 -6.10 8.24
C SER A 556 7.22 -7.31 8.56
N GLN A 557 7.42 -8.23 7.62
CA GLN A 557 8.40 -9.28 7.83
C GLN A 557 9.78 -8.65 8.02
N CYS A 558 10.14 -7.66 7.20
CA CYS A 558 11.38 -6.92 7.36
C CYS A 558 11.49 -6.23 8.73
N PHE A 559 10.46 -5.54 9.23
CA PHE A 559 10.55 -4.82 10.49
C PHE A 559 10.39 -5.69 11.75
N TYR A 560 9.67 -6.81 11.67
CA TYR A 560 9.31 -7.63 12.85
C TYR A 560 9.97 -9.00 12.93
N HIS A 561 10.77 -9.40 11.94
CA HIS A 561 11.44 -10.71 11.96
C HIS A 561 12.40 -10.89 13.14
N CYS A 562 13.12 -9.84 13.53
CA CYS A 562 14.13 -9.86 14.59
C CYS A 562 13.69 -9.17 15.90
N GLY A 563 12.40 -8.83 16.05
CA GLY A 563 11.87 -8.04 17.16
C GLY A 563 11.21 -6.76 16.68
N ASP A 564 10.89 -5.84 17.60
CA ASP A 564 10.26 -4.56 17.24
C ASP A 564 11.26 -3.55 16.70
N GLU A 565 11.60 -3.65 15.40
CA GLU A 565 12.47 -2.66 14.75
C GLU A 565 11.72 -1.39 14.30
N HIS A 566 10.39 -1.33 14.48
CA HIS A 566 9.58 -0.12 14.24
C HIS A 566 9.64 0.83 15.44
N GLY A 567 9.47 0.30 16.66
CA GLY A 567 9.52 1.07 17.91
C GLY A 567 10.93 1.22 18.50
N LEU A 568 11.79 0.20 18.35
CA LEU A 568 13.08 0.08 19.03
C LEU A 568 14.25 -0.15 18.06
N SER A 569 14.32 0.62 16.96
CA SER A 569 15.37 0.52 15.91
C SER A 569 16.81 0.67 16.44
N GLU A 570 17.32 -0.37 17.10
CA GLU A 570 18.67 -0.49 17.67
C GLU A 570 19.47 -1.64 17.01
N HIS A 571 18.88 -2.30 16.01
CA HIS A 571 19.35 -3.57 15.45
C HIS A 571 19.52 -3.52 13.92
N GLU A 572 19.15 -4.58 13.19
CA GLU A 572 19.50 -4.79 11.79
C GLU A 572 18.79 -3.82 10.84
N THR A 573 17.53 -3.49 11.11
CA THR A 573 16.77 -2.52 10.28
C THR A 573 17.41 -1.13 10.28
N GLY A 574 18.04 -0.69 11.38
CA GLY A 574 18.77 0.58 11.41
C GLY A 574 19.93 0.62 10.40
N ILE A 575 20.69 -0.46 10.29
CA ILE A 575 21.77 -0.59 9.29
C ILE A 575 21.19 -0.55 7.87
N HIS A 576 20.10 -1.28 7.66
CA HIS A 576 19.38 -1.34 6.41
C HIS A 576 18.88 0.04 5.95
N ILE A 577 18.27 0.81 6.84
CA ILE A 577 17.84 2.19 6.60
C ILE A 577 19.03 3.06 6.17
N VAL A 578 20.16 2.97 6.88
CA VAL A 578 21.36 3.76 6.57
C VAL A 578 21.90 3.44 5.18
N LEU A 579 22.02 2.15 4.85
CA LEU A 579 22.51 1.70 3.55
C LEU A 579 21.56 2.08 2.40
N ALA A 580 20.25 1.99 2.63
CA ALA A 580 19.25 2.28 1.60
C ALA A 580 19.12 3.80 1.36
N LEU A 581 19.02 4.59 2.43
CA LEU A 581 18.64 6.00 2.34
C LEU A 581 19.82 6.96 2.39
N PHE A 582 20.96 6.61 2.99
CA PHE A 582 22.02 7.58 3.30
C PHE A 582 23.38 7.27 2.67
N GLU A 583 23.74 5.99 2.50
CA GLU A 583 25.04 5.60 1.94
C GLU A 583 24.95 5.28 0.44
N PRO A 584 25.58 6.06 -0.45
CA PRO A 584 25.58 5.78 -1.88
C PRO A 584 26.48 4.58 -2.21
N VAL A 585 26.17 3.89 -3.31
CA VAL A 585 26.98 2.79 -3.83
C VAL A 585 28.17 3.34 -4.63
N PRO A 586 29.40 2.87 -4.38
CA PRO A 586 30.56 3.25 -5.18
C PRO A 586 30.44 2.80 -6.64
N LEU A 587 30.76 3.68 -7.60
CA LEU A 587 30.72 3.38 -9.03
C LEU A 587 32.07 2.88 -9.61
N ASP A 588 33.11 2.83 -8.78
CA ASP A 588 34.49 2.57 -9.18
C ASP A 588 34.79 1.09 -9.49
#